data_AF-A0A6J1Q8W5-F1
#
_entry.id   AF-A0A6J1Q8W5-F1
#
_cell.length_a   1.000
_cell.length_b   1.000
_cell.length_c   1.000
_cell.angle_alpha   90.00
_cell.angle_beta   90.00
_cell.angle_gamma   90.00
#
_symmetry.space_group_name_H-M   'P 1'
#
loop_
_entity.id
_entity.type
_entity.pdbx_description
1 polymer ?
#
loop_
_entity_poly.entity_id
_entity_poly.type
_entity_poly.pdbx_seq_one_letter_code
_entity_poly.pdbx_strand_id
1 'polypeptide(L)'
;MLNLMHVTLKEAKYIMTIVMDLNVISLALQIICLAGNILSRMLLGGRAERNNICCYMLLNLKDYITLDKKIEKKGRGDDGPRRKAAGYAEGLVFDPKKGFYDKGFYC
;
A
#
# COMPACT_ATOMS: atom_id res chain seq x y z
N MET A 1 -32.30 -4.99 23.83
CA MET A 1 -31.78 -6.11 23.01
C MET A 1 -32.00 -5.92 21.52
N LEU A 2 -33.23 -5.72 21.02
CA LEU A 2 -33.49 -5.47 19.59
C LEU A 2 -32.73 -4.27 19.00
N ASN A 3 -32.65 -3.17 19.75
CA ASN A 3 -31.95 -1.96 19.28
C ASN A 3 -30.43 -2.19 19.09
N LEU A 4 -29.82 -3.01 19.97
CA LEU A 4 -28.40 -3.38 19.86
C LEU A 4 -28.15 -4.25 18.63
N MET A 5 -29.03 -5.24 18.39
CA MET A 5 -28.96 -6.08 17.18
C MET A 5 -29.12 -5.26 15.89
N HIS A 6 -29.97 -4.24 15.90
CA HIS A 6 -30.16 -3.37 14.74
C HIS A 6 -28.93 -2.49 14.47
N VAL A 7 -28.29 -1.97 15.52
CA VAL A 7 -27.05 -1.18 15.39
C VAL A 7 -25.91 -2.03 14.83
N THR A 8 -25.67 -3.24 15.37
CA THR A 8 -24.59 -4.12 14.89
C THR A 8 -24.82 -4.56 13.44
N LEU A 9 -26.05 -4.86 13.05
CA LEU A 9 -26.40 -5.18 11.66
C LEU A 9 -26.15 -3.99 10.72
N LYS A 10 -26.46 -2.78 11.16
CA LYS A 10 -26.23 -1.55 10.39
C LYS A 10 -24.74 -1.27 10.21
N GLU A 11 -23.94 -1.45 11.26
CA GLU A 11 -22.47 -1.34 11.18
C GLU A 11 -21.87 -2.38 10.23
N ALA A 12 -22.28 -3.64 10.32
CA ALA A 12 -21.84 -4.69 9.41
C ALA A 12 -22.19 -4.36 7.95
N LYS A 13 -23.39 -3.82 7.70
CA LYS A 13 -23.80 -3.37 6.37
C LYS A 13 -22.90 -2.27 5.83
N TYR A 14 -22.54 -1.27 6.64
CA TYR A 14 -21.64 -0.21 6.21
C TYR A 14 -20.24 -0.72 5.86
N ILE A 15 -19.69 -1.63 6.67
CA ILE A 15 -18.39 -2.27 6.40
C ILE A 15 -18.45 -3.00 5.05
N MET A 16 -19.51 -3.78 4.81
CA MET A 16 -19.68 -4.50 3.55
C MET A 16 -19.81 -3.55 2.34
N THR A 17 -20.57 -2.46 2.47
CA THR A 17 -20.70 -1.45 1.40
C THR A 17 -19.34 -0.83 1.05
N ILE A 18 -18.56 -0.42 2.06
CA ILE A 18 -17.23 0.16 1.83
C ILE A 18 -16.29 -0.82 1.12
N VAL A 19 -16.30 -2.09 1.53
CA VAL A 19 -15.46 -3.14 0.92
C VAL A 19 -15.81 -3.34 -0.55
N MET A 20 -17.11 -3.29 -0.89
CA MET A 20 -17.59 -3.45 -2.27
C MET A 20 -17.31 -2.20 -3.12
N ASP A 21 -17.58 -0.99 -2.59
CA ASP A 21 -17.37 0.28 -3.30
C ASP A 21 -15.89 0.50 -3.64
N LEU A 22 -14.99 0.14 -2.72
CA LEU A 22 -13.54 0.19 -2.95
C LEU A 22 -13.01 -1.01 -3.75
N ASN A 23 -13.86 -1.99 -4.04
CA ASN A 23 -13.53 -3.24 -4.73
C ASN A 23 -12.28 -3.94 -4.15
N VAL A 24 -12.17 -3.94 -2.82
CA VAL A 24 -10.95 -4.36 -2.09
C VAL A 24 -10.57 -5.79 -2.46
N ILE A 25 -11.56 -6.69 -2.57
CA ILE A 25 -11.35 -8.12 -2.82
C ILE A 25 -10.85 -8.37 -4.24
N SER A 26 -11.39 -7.69 -5.26
CA SER A 26 -10.93 -7.88 -6.64
C SER A 26 -9.52 -7.31 -6.84
N LEU A 27 -9.27 -6.11 -6.32
CA LEU A 27 -7.93 -5.50 -6.36
C LEU A 27 -6.91 -6.37 -5.63
N ALA A 28 -7.31 -6.91 -4.48
CA ALA A 28 -6.53 -7.84 -3.71
C ALA A 28 -6.14 -9.07 -4.56
N LEU A 29 -7.11 -9.71 -5.20
CA LEU A 29 -6.84 -10.89 -6.01
C LEU A 29 -5.86 -10.59 -7.16
N GLN A 30 -6.03 -9.47 -7.86
CA GLN A 30 -5.15 -9.08 -8.97
C GLN A 30 -3.69 -8.93 -8.51
N ILE A 31 -3.46 -8.26 -7.38
CA ILE A 31 -2.11 -8.07 -6.84
C ILE A 31 -1.49 -9.41 -6.41
N ILE A 32 -2.29 -10.34 -5.90
CA ILE A 32 -1.83 -11.69 -5.52
C ILE A 32 -1.41 -12.48 -6.75
N CYS A 33 -2.21 -12.47 -7.82
CA CYS A 33 -1.86 -13.15 -9.06
C CYS A 33 -0.55 -12.62 -9.66
N LEU A 34 -0.25 -11.33 -9.48
CA LEU A 34 1.01 -10.73 -9.93
C LEU A 34 2.19 -11.02 -9.01
N ALA A 35 2.00 -10.99 -7.69
CA ALA A 35 3.10 -11.08 -6.72
C ALA A 35 3.33 -12.49 -6.17
N GLY A 36 2.37 -13.42 -6.28
CA GLY A 36 2.47 -14.78 -5.76
C GLY A 36 2.43 -14.90 -4.23
N ASN A 37 1.83 -13.94 -3.50
CA ASN A 37 1.75 -13.96 -2.04
C ASN A 37 0.38 -14.43 -1.51
N ILE A 38 0.29 -14.77 -0.22
CA ILE A 38 -0.96 -15.17 0.45
C ILE A 38 -1.86 -13.93 0.66
N LEU A 39 -3.17 -14.10 0.45
CA LEU A 39 -4.18 -13.04 0.60
C LEU A 39 -4.15 -12.37 1.97
N SER A 40 -4.02 -13.14 3.06
CA SER A 40 -3.95 -12.61 4.42
C SER A 40 -2.79 -11.64 4.61
N ARG A 41 -1.58 -11.98 4.12
CA ARG A 41 -0.41 -11.10 4.18
C ARG A 41 -0.58 -9.82 3.37
N MET A 42 -1.26 -9.90 2.23
CA MET A 42 -1.47 -8.70 1.42
C MET A 42 -2.52 -7.77 2.01
N LEU A 43 -3.61 -8.30 2.57
CA LEU A 43 -4.63 -7.48 3.26
C LEU A 43 -4.07 -6.81 4.52
N LEU A 44 -3.13 -7.47 5.24
CA LEU A 44 -2.43 -6.92 6.40
C LEU A 44 -1.42 -5.81 6.06
N GLY A 45 -0.95 -5.77 4.81
CA GLY A 45 -0.29 -4.60 4.25
C GLY A 45 1.23 -4.57 4.40
N GLY A 46 1.87 -4.22 3.28
CA GLY A 46 3.30 -3.93 3.16
C GLY A 46 3.65 -3.73 1.69
N ARG A 47 3.81 -2.48 1.22
CA ARG A 47 4.22 -2.24 -0.19
C ARG A 47 5.59 -2.85 -0.47
N ALA A 48 6.52 -2.71 0.48
CA ALA A 48 7.87 -3.25 0.37
C ALA A 48 7.88 -4.79 0.30
N GLU A 49 7.11 -5.48 1.15
CA GLU A 49 7.04 -6.96 1.13
C GLU A 49 6.53 -7.47 -0.22
N ARG A 50 5.46 -6.88 -0.75
CA ARG A 50 4.91 -7.23 -2.06
C ARG A 50 5.92 -7.03 -3.19
N ASN A 51 6.63 -5.89 -3.17
CA ASN A 51 7.66 -5.61 -4.17
C ASN A 51 8.80 -6.62 -4.10
N ASN A 52 9.28 -6.94 -2.89
CA ASN A 52 10.37 -7.89 -2.70
C ASN A 52 10.01 -9.30 -3.20
N ILE A 53 8.78 -9.78 -2.94
CA ILE A 53 8.34 -11.11 -3.41
C ILE A 53 8.23 -11.12 -4.94
N CYS A 54 7.67 -10.06 -5.54
CA CYS A 54 7.61 -9.93 -7.00
C CYS A 54 9.02 -9.94 -7.63
N CYS A 55 9.97 -9.19 -7.06
CA CYS A 55 11.36 -9.22 -7.51
C CYS A 55 11.99 -10.60 -7.35
N TYR A 56 11.75 -11.29 -6.22
CA TYR A 56 12.24 -12.65 -5.98
C TYR A 56 11.72 -13.62 -7.05
N MET A 57 10.42 -13.59 -7.33
CA MET A 57 9.80 -14.42 -8.37
C MET A 57 10.46 -14.19 -9.74
N LEU A 58 10.66 -12.93 -10.12
CA LEU A 58 11.30 -12.59 -11.40
C LEU A 58 12.77 -13.07 -11.49
N LEU A 59 13.53 -12.97 -10.39
CA LEU A 59 14.90 -13.45 -10.34
C LEU A 59 15.00 -14.97 -10.44
N ASN A 60 14.10 -15.69 -9.76
CA ASN A 60 14.03 -17.16 -9.83
C ASN A 60 13.63 -17.64 -11.23
N LEU A 61 12.69 -16.95 -11.89
CA LEU A 61 12.30 -17.26 -13.27
C LEU A 61 13.43 -17.06 -14.28
N LYS A 62 14.42 -16.23 -13.95
CA LYS A 62 15.58 -15.94 -14.80
C LYS A 62 16.85 -16.69 -14.34
N ASP A 63 16.71 -17.66 -13.45
CA ASP A 63 17.80 -18.48 -12.89
C ASP A 63 18.95 -17.67 -12.26
N TYR A 64 18.64 -16.48 -11.69
CA TYR A 64 19.63 -15.69 -10.96
C TYR A 64 19.68 -16.09 -9.47
N ILE A 65 20.89 -16.11 -8.92
CA ILE A 65 21.10 -16.26 -7.47
C ILE A 65 20.46 -15.08 -6.76
N THR A 66 19.50 -15.36 -5.88
CA THR A 66 18.81 -14.32 -5.13
C THR A 66 19.56 -14.01 -3.83
N LEU A 67 19.69 -12.74 -3.49
CA LEU A 67 20.29 -12.30 -2.24
C LEU A 67 19.39 -12.69 -1.06
N ASP A 68 20.00 -13.22 0.01
CA ASP A 68 19.30 -13.61 1.22
C ASP A 68 18.64 -12.41 1.91
N LYS A 69 17.55 -12.65 2.64
CA LYS A 69 16.83 -11.62 3.35
C LYS A 69 17.72 -11.09 4.47
N LYS A 70 18.18 -9.85 4.34
CA LYS A 70 18.84 -9.14 5.45
C LYS A 70 17.86 -9.06 6.61
N ILE A 71 18.04 -9.90 7.63
CA ILE A 71 17.31 -9.83 8.88
C ILE A 71 17.82 -8.58 9.60
N GLU A 72 17.18 -7.44 9.34
CA GLU A 72 17.41 -6.25 10.16
C GLU A 72 16.93 -6.58 11.57
N LYS A 73 17.89 -6.82 12.47
CA LYS A 73 17.62 -6.93 13.90
C LYS A 73 16.94 -5.62 14.31
N LYS A 74 15.64 -5.68 14.64
CA LYS A 74 14.92 -4.57 15.27
C LYS A 74 15.66 -4.20 16.55
N GLY A 75 16.52 -3.19 16.48
CA GLY A 75 17.02 -2.51 17.67
C GLY A 75 15.81 -1.97 18.43
N ARG A 76 15.70 -2.36 19.70
CA ARG A 76 14.77 -1.73 20.65
C ARG A 76 15.29 -0.32 20.94
N GLY A 77 15.09 0.60 20.00
CA GLY A 77 15.33 2.03 20.18
C GLY A 77 13.97 2.71 20.21
N ASP A 78 13.63 3.28 21.36
CA ASP A 78 12.44 4.08 21.64
C ASP A 78 12.51 5.43 20.92
N ASP A 79 12.53 5.39 19.58
CA ASP A 79 12.38 6.56 18.75
C ASP A 79 11.05 6.43 18.02
N GLY A 80 10.08 7.25 18.44
CA GLY A 80 8.81 7.42 17.74
C GLY A 80 9.02 7.69 16.24
N PRO A 81 7.97 7.59 15.41
CA PRO A 81 8.08 7.53 13.95
C PRO A 81 8.64 8.82 13.36
N ARG A 82 9.96 8.97 13.37
CA ARG A 82 10.68 10.07 12.75
C ARG A 82 10.87 9.70 11.29
N ARG A 83 10.25 10.46 10.39
CA ARG A 83 10.51 10.32 8.94
C ARG A 83 12.01 10.54 8.72
N LYS A 84 12.71 9.51 8.25
CA LYS A 84 14.14 9.60 7.91
C LYS A 84 14.30 10.66 6.82
N ALA A 85 15.35 11.48 6.92
CA ALA A 85 15.71 12.44 5.89
C ALA A 85 16.00 11.72 4.56
N ALA A 86 15.79 12.40 3.44
CA ALA A 86 16.00 11.85 2.11
C ALA A 86 17.47 11.43 1.91
N GLY A 87 17.69 10.23 1.40
CA GLY A 87 19.03 9.70 1.11
C GLY A 87 19.59 10.10 -0.26
N TYR A 88 18.78 10.78 -1.08
CA TYR A 88 19.12 11.23 -2.43
C TYR A 88 18.25 12.42 -2.80
N ALA A 89 18.65 13.19 -3.82
CA ALA A 89 17.86 14.31 -4.33
C ALA A 89 16.52 13.80 -4.91
N GLU A 90 15.41 14.27 -4.37
CA GLU A 90 14.07 13.90 -4.83
C GLU A 90 13.68 14.66 -6.12
N GLY A 91 12.46 14.43 -6.62
CA GLY A 91 11.98 15.09 -7.84
C GLY A 91 11.94 16.61 -7.75
N LEU A 92 12.30 17.28 -8.85
CA LEU A 92 12.25 18.74 -8.95
C LEU A 92 10.80 19.22 -9.01
N VAL A 93 10.39 20.08 -8.07
CA VAL A 93 9.10 20.78 -8.09
C VAL A 93 9.35 22.23 -8.45
N PHE A 94 8.72 22.70 -9.53
CA PHE A 94 8.78 24.11 -9.92
C PHE A 94 7.92 24.98 -8.99
N ASP A 95 8.37 26.21 -8.74
CA ASP A 95 7.60 27.17 -7.96
C ASP A 95 6.26 27.48 -8.64
N PRO A 96 5.14 27.44 -7.90
CA PRO A 96 3.83 27.72 -8.46
C PRO A 96 3.71 29.21 -8.80
N LYS A 97 3.17 29.50 -9.99
CA LYS A 97 2.70 30.86 -10.32
C LYS A 97 1.41 31.13 -9.56
N LYS A 98 1.44 32.07 -8.60
CA LYS A 98 0.27 32.45 -7.80
C LYS A 98 -0.63 33.41 -8.59
N GLY A 99 -1.93 33.16 -8.61
CA GLY A 99 -2.93 34.01 -9.27
C GLY A 99 -4.27 33.32 -9.44
N PHE A 100 -5.32 34.10 -9.70
CA PHE A 100 -6.63 33.57 -10.13
C PHE A 100 -6.59 33.33 -11.65
N TYR A 101 -6.82 32.09 -12.07
CA TYR A 101 -6.80 31.69 -13.47
C TYR A 101 -8.22 31.71 -14.03
N ASP A 102 -8.61 32.82 -14.67
CA ASP A 102 -9.96 33.00 -15.23
C ASP A 102 -10.10 32.44 -16.66
N LYS A 103 -8.98 32.15 -17.33
CA LYS A 103 -8.96 31.52 -18.65
C LYS A 103 -8.53 30.07 -18.51
N GLY A 104 -9.30 29.15 -19.07
CA GLY A 104 -8.84 27.80 -19.32
C GLY A 104 -7.56 27.87 -20.13
N PHE A 105 -6.44 27.47 -19.52
CA PHE A 105 -5.20 27.23 -20.24
C PHE A 105 -5.47 26.07 -21.20
N TYR A 106 -5.88 26.40 -22.43
CA TYR A 106 -5.72 25.50 -23.56
C TYR A 106 -4.22 25.49 -23.88
N CYS A 107 -3.56 24.40 -23.48
CA CYS A 107 -2.39 23.90 -24.21
C CYS A 107 -2.91 23.08 -25.40
#